data_AF-S4P647-F1
#
_entry.id   AF-S4P647-F1
#
_cell.length_a   1.000
_cell.length_b   1.000
_cell.length_c   1.000
_cell.angle_alpha   90.00
_cell.angle_beta   90.00
_cell.angle_gamma   90.00
#
_symmetry.space_group_name_H-M   'P 1'
#
loop_
_entity.id
_entity.type
_entity.pdbx_description
1 polymer ?
#
loop_
_entity_poly.entity_id
_entity_poly.type
_entity_poly.pdbx_seq_one_letter_code
_entity_poly.pdbx_strand_id
1 'polypeptide(L)' 'MAAFVAEGKRIPRRGEIGLTSDEIACYESVGYVMSGSRHRRMEAVRIRKENQIYSADEKRALAAFSKEERAKRENA' A
#
# COMPACT_ATOMS: atom_id res chain seq x y z
N MET A 1 -5.56 -2.16 5.46
CA MET A 1 -4.69 -1.73 4.33
C MET A 1 -4.15 -0.32 4.52
N ALA A 2 -4.99 0.71 4.68
CA ALA A 2 -4.56 2.11 4.75
C ALA A 2 -3.49 2.42 5.82
N ALA A 3 -3.50 1.75 6.97
CA ALA A 3 -2.48 1.92 8.01
C ALA A 3 -1.08 1.46 7.56
N PHE A 4 -0.98 0.36 6.81
CA PHE A 4 0.31 -0.14 6.30
C PHE A 4 0.89 0.79 5.22
N VAL A 5 0.02 1.43 4.43
CA VAL A 5 0.40 2.40 3.39
C VAL A 5 0.95 3.68 4.02
N ALA A 6 0.31 4.19 5.07
CA ALA A 6 0.77 5.37 5.80
C ALA A 6 2.14 5.16 6.48
N GLU A 7 2.44 3.92 6.90
CA GLU A 7 3.72 3.55 7.52
C GLU A 7 4.81 3.17 6.50
N GLY A 8 4.53 3.23 5.19
CA GLY A 8 5.46 2.80 4.13
C GLY A 8 5.76 1.30 4.16
N LYS A 9 4.94 0.53 4.87
CA LYS A 9 5.11 -0.90 5.05
C LYS A 9 4.52 -1.66 3.88
N ARG A 10 5.19 -2.75 3.51
CA ARG A 10 4.72 -3.66 2.49
C ARG A 10 3.31 -4.18 2.83
N ILE A 11 2.41 -4.11 1.85
CA ILE A 11 1.05 -4.62 1.97
C ILE A 11 1.07 -6.17 1.98
N PRO A 12 0.44 -6.84 2.97
CA PRO A 12 0.36 -8.29 3.02
C PRO A 12 -0.44 -8.88 1.84
N ARG A 13 0.04 -10.00 1.28
CA ARG A 13 -0.68 -10.80 0.27
C ARG A 13 -1.77 -11.64 0.93
N ARG A 14 -2.68 -12.22 0.15
CA ARG A 14 -3.79 -13.04 0.67
C ARG A 14 -3.32 -14.21 1.56
N GLY A 15 -2.21 -14.86 1.21
CA GLY A 15 -1.61 -15.93 2.02
C GLY A 15 -0.78 -15.44 3.21
N GLU A 16 -0.63 -14.12 3.36
CA GLU A 16 0.13 -13.44 4.41
C GLU A 16 -0.83 -12.68 5.35
N ILE A 17 -2.14 -12.83 5.18
CA ILE A 17 -3.15 -12.24 6.07
C ILE A 17 -2.99 -12.88 7.45
N GLY A 18 -2.59 -12.07 8.43
CA GLY A 18 -2.30 -12.52 9.80
C GLY A 18 -0.81 -12.50 10.16
N LEU A 19 0.08 -12.27 9.19
CA LEU A 19 1.49 -11.98 9.44
C LEU A 19 1.72 -10.47 9.44
N THR A 20 2.62 -10.02 10.31
CA THR A 20 3.14 -8.66 10.31
C THR A 20 4.12 -8.47 9.16
N SER A 21 4.29 -7.23 8.71
CA SER A 21 5.23 -6.90 7.62
C SER A 21 6.67 -7.34 7.94
N ASP A 22 7.06 -7.29 9.21
CA ASP A 22 8.40 -7.65 9.67
C ASP A 22 8.61 -9.17 9.62
N GLU A 23 7.60 -9.96 10.01
CA GLU A 23 7.64 -11.42 9.87
C GLU A 23 7.79 -11.84 8.41
N ILE A 24 7.04 -11.19 7.50
CA ILE A 24 7.12 -11.48 6.07
C ILE A 24 8.53 -11.18 5.53
N ALA A 25 9.13 -10.05 5.92
CA ALA A 25 10.49 -9.69 5.52
C ALA A 25 11.54 -10.67 6.08
N CYS A 26 11.39 -11.09 7.35
CA CYS A 26 12.22 -12.12 7.96
C CYS A 26 12.14 -13.44 7.19
N TYR A 27 10.94 -13.92 6.88
CA TYR A 27 10.78 -15.16 6.12
C TYR A 27 11.37 -15.08 4.71
N GLU A 28 11.21 -13.95 4.00
CA GLU A 28 11.84 -13.76 2.69
C GLU A 28 13.37 -13.74 2.78
N SER A 29 13.94 -13.13 3.83
CA SER A 29 15.40 -13.10 4.05
C SER A 29 16.00 -14.48 4.30
N VAL A 30 15.26 -15.36 4.97
CA VAL A 30 15.65 -16.76 5.23
C VAL A 30 15.45 -17.64 3.98
N GLY A 31 14.83 -17.12 2.92
CA GLY A 31 14.64 -17.82 1.65
C GLY A 31 13.28 -18.51 1.51
N TYR A 32 12.33 -18.25 2.42
CA TYR A 32 10.96 -18.71 2.25
C TYR A 32 10.31 -17.96 1.07
N VAL A 33 9.70 -18.74 0.18
CA VAL A 33 9.00 -18.22 -0.98
C VAL A 33 7.57 -17.91 -0.58
N MET A 34 7.29 -16.62 -0.41
CA MET A 34 5.94 -16.13 -0.18
C MET A 34 4.98 -16.47 -1.33
N SER A 35 3.69 -16.64 -1.01
CA SER A 35 2.69 -16.99 -2.01
C SER A 35 2.70 -16.01 -3.19
N GLY A 36 2.94 -16.52 -4.40
CA GLY A 36 2.94 -15.76 -5.64
C GLY A 36 4.26 -15.10 -6.07
N SER A 37 5.35 -15.13 -5.29
CA SER A 37 6.63 -14.48 -5.68
C SER A 37 7.38 -15.21 -6.81
N ARG A 38 7.16 -16.50 -7.02
CA ARG A 38 7.76 -17.22 -8.17
C ARG A 38 7.04 -16.93 -9.50
N HIS A 39 5.83 -16.37 -9.46
CA HIS A 39 5.00 -16.16 -10.65
C HIS A 39 5.07 -14.70 -11.09
N ARG A 40 5.96 -14.40 -12.05
CA ARG A 40 6.18 -13.03 -12.57
C ARG A 40 4.89 -12.28 -12.96
N ARG A 41 3.91 -12.98 -13.55
CA ARG A 41 2.59 -12.41 -13.88
C ARG A 41 1.79 -12.02 -12.65
N MET A 42 1.78 -12.85 -11.60
CA MET A 42 1.08 -12.54 -10.36
C MET A 42 1.78 -11.41 -9.60
N GLU A 43 3.11 -11.37 -9.63
CA GLU A 43 3.89 -10.30 -9.04
C GLU A 43 3.61 -8.95 -9.71
N ALA A 44 3.54 -8.91 -11.04
CA ALA A 44 3.14 -7.69 -11.76
C ALA A 44 1.72 -7.24 -11.41
N VAL A 45 0.78 -8.18 -11.21
CA VAL A 45 -0.58 -7.87 -10.76
C VAL A 45 -0.59 -7.34 -9.31
N ARG A 46 0.25 -7.89 -8.43
CA ARG A 46 0.46 -7.37 -7.06
C ARG A 46 0.91 -5.92 -7.11
N ILE A 47 2.01 -5.64 -7.82
CA ILE A 47 2.58 -4.29 -7.95
C ILE A 47 1.53 -3.32 -8.51
N ARG A 48 0.76 -3.75 -9.52
CA ARG A 48 -0.32 -2.92 -10.07
C ARG A 48 -1.40 -2.60 -9.03
N LYS A 49 -1.81 -3.57 -8.21
CA LYS A 49 -2.80 -3.35 -7.14
C LYS A 49 -2.26 -2.45 -6.03
N GLU A 50 -1.00 -2.63 -5.64
CA GLU A 50 -0.32 -1.72 -4.69
C GLU A 50 -0.32 -0.29 -5.25
N ASN A 51 0.08 -0.10 -6.51
CA ASN A 51 0.07 1.21 -7.18
C ASN A 51 -1.32 1.84 -7.31
N GLN A 52 -2.38 1.05 -7.46
CA GLN A 52 -3.75 1.56 -7.48
C GLN A 52 -4.16 2.15 -6.12
N ILE A 53 -3.70 1.56 -5.01
CA ILE A 53 -3.98 2.07 -3.67
C ILE A 53 -3.21 3.37 -3.44
N TYR A 54 -1.92 3.42 -3.78
CA TYR A 54 -1.12 4.64 -3.70
C TYR A 54 -1.76 5.80 -4.46
N SER A 55 -2.17 5.58 -5.72
CA SER A 55 -2.84 6.61 -6.52
C SER A 55 -4.18 7.07 -5.93
N ALA A 56 -4.93 6.17 -5.29
CA ALA A 56 -6.20 6.51 -4.65
C ALA A 56 -5.98 7.36 -3.38
N ASP A 57 -4.98 7.03 -2.57
CA ASP A 57 -4.65 7.80 -1.37
C ASP A 57 -4.02 9.15 -1.70
N GLU A 58 -3.15 9.23 -2.72
CA GLU A 58 -2.62 10.51 -3.24
C GLU A 58 -3.74 11.43 -3.74
N LYS A 59 -4.71 10.89 -4.48
CA LYS A 59 -5.89 11.65 -4.92
C LYS A 59 -6.75 12.12 -3.75
N ARG A 60 -6.88 11.29 -2.71
CA ARG A 60 -7.62 11.67 -1.49
C ARG A 60 -6.90 12.78 -0.73
N ALA A 61 -5.57 12.72 -0.62
CA ALA A 61 -4.77 13.77 0.01
C ALA A 61 -4.85 15.09 -0.77
N LEU A 62 -4.73 15.05 -2.11
CA LEU A 62 -4.89 16.22 -2.97
C LEU A 62 -6.29 16.85 -2.89
N ALA A 63 -7.33 16.02 -2.84
CA ALA A 63 -8.71 16.48 -2.70
C ALA A 63 -8.95 17.13 -1.33
N ALA A 64 -8.39 16.56 -0.25
CA ALA A 64 -8.46 17.14 1.09
C ALA A 64 -7.76 18.51 1.13
N PHE A 65 -6.54 18.61 0.59
CA PHE A 65 -5.78 19.87 0.51
C PHE A 65 -6.53 20.95 -0.30
N SER A 66 -7.07 20.58 -1.47
CA SER A 66 -7.82 21.50 -2.32
C SER A 66 -9.10 22.02 -1.65
N LYS A 67 -9.76 21.16 -0.85
CA LYS A 67 -10.95 21.53 -0.08
C LYS A 67 -10.60 22.49 1.06
N GLU A 68 -9.47 22.27 1.71
CA GLU A 68 -8.97 23.11 2.82
C GLU A 68 -8.54 24.50 2.33
N GLU A 69 -7.83 24.59 1.20
CA GLU A 69 -7.49 25.84 0.50
C GLU A 69 -8.76 26.64 0.13
N ARG A 70 -9.78 25.96 -0.39
CA ARG A 70 -11.06 26.60 -0.76
C ARG A 70 -11.80 27.13 0.46
N ALA A 71 -11.86 26.36 1.55
CA ALA A 71 -12.48 26.79 2.80
C ALA A 71 -11.76 28.00 3.44
N LYS A 72 -10.43 28.09 3.32
CA LYS A 72 -9.65 29.26 3.77
C LYS A 72 -9.94 30.50 2.92
N ARG A 73 -10.13 30.34 1.60
CA ARG A 73 -10.52 31.44 0.70
C ARG A 73 -11.96 31.91 0.89
N GLU A 74 -12.88 31.01 1.23
CA GLU A 74 -14.29 31.35 1.43
C GLU A 74 -14.58 31.96 2.83
N ASN A 75 -13.67 31.76 3.81
CA ASN A 75 -13.76 32.33 5.16
C ASN A 75 -12.90 33.61 5.38
N ALA A 76 -12.19 34.08 4.36
CA ALA A 76 -11.42 35.33 4.36
C ALA A 76 -12.15 36.41 3.56
#